data_AF-A0A924UTW9-F1
#
_entry.id   AF-A0A924UTW9-F1
#
_cell.length_a   1.000
_cell.length_b   1.000
_cell.length_c   1.000
_cell.angle_alpha   90.00
_cell.angle_beta   90.00
_cell.angle_gamma   90.00
#
_symmetry.space_group_name_H-M   'P 1'
#
loop_
_entity.id
_entity.type
_entity.pdbx_description
1 polymer ?
#
loop_
_entity_poly.entity_id
_entity_poly.type
_entity_poly.pdbx_seq_one_letter_code
_entity_poly.pdbx_strand_id
1 'polypeptide(L)'
;KKVFQAVRFLNGIQKQKKSENHTSFIKAFTQRYESREMPLATVLDTETGIGYLQNSEMNDTHEILEQFSFKSKVQETILEPWTAYDFIMEKKLQECILKNEKVVTLSENDFPDFAPTWNNAPATFSVMIEIALHQEKEILSIESSGDVSAAKLLGRFCNGNDAIYNLTNEIVTKEATYHSDKILAEIVHIPESRTGNILRRPVLRAFEIAYLANSGVNQDCTIDLNDLMISIRNSKIILRSKKHDKEVIPCLSNAHNYSAKSLPVHHFLCDLQSQDVKPIYSFSWGILETHYDFFPRVDFNGVLLSKSKWMVHKSEIMSFYKMDGILLFEAFSIWRKQRNIPRFVNWVHFDNTLLLDFETNIGIQLFLKSVVNHVKITLEEFLFTADSVVKNAKGENFANQFILSYYKDQL
;
A
#
# COMPACT_ATOMS: atom_id res chain seq x y z
N LYS A 1 3.31 -8.60 20.80
CA LYS A 1 4.76 -8.37 21.03
C LYS A 1 5.62 -8.74 19.81
N LYS A 2 5.56 -9.97 19.29
CA LYS A 2 6.34 -10.40 18.11
C LYS A 2 6.11 -9.51 16.87
N VAL A 3 4.85 -9.25 16.50
CA VAL A 3 4.51 -8.35 15.37
C VAL A 3 5.18 -6.99 15.53
N PHE A 4 5.09 -6.38 16.71
CA PHE A 4 5.70 -5.07 16.97
C PHE A 4 7.23 -5.08 16.81
N GLN A 5 7.92 -6.16 17.21
CA GLN A 5 9.36 -6.30 16.98
C GLN A 5 9.70 -6.40 15.50
N ALA A 6 8.91 -7.16 14.73
CA ALA A 6 9.06 -7.24 13.28
C ALA A 6 8.79 -5.90 12.58
N VAL A 7 7.75 -5.17 13.00
CA VAL A 7 7.43 -3.82 12.51
C VAL A 7 8.55 -2.82 12.85
N ARG A 8 9.12 -2.90 14.07
CA ARG A 8 10.29 -2.08 14.46
C ARG A 8 11.48 -2.38 13.56
N PHE A 9 11.71 -3.66 13.25
CA PHE A 9 12.77 -4.07 12.34
C PHE A 9 12.54 -3.54 10.91
N LEU A 10 11.34 -3.69 10.35
CA LEU A 10 10.96 -3.13 9.05
C LEU A 10 11.16 -1.62 9.00
N ASN A 11 10.72 -0.90 10.04
CA ASN A 11 10.96 0.53 10.14
C ASN A 11 12.46 0.87 10.18
N GLY A 12 13.29 0.06 10.85
CA GLY A 12 14.72 0.31 10.99
C GLY A 12 15.55 0.07 9.72
N ILE A 13 15.13 -0.85 8.85
CA ILE A 13 15.83 -1.15 7.59
C ILE A 13 15.40 -0.24 6.42
N GLN A 14 14.24 0.42 6.54
CA GLN A 14 13.68 1.26 5.47
C GLN A 14 14.08 2.72 5.64
N LYS A 15 14.42 3.38 4.52
CA LYS A 15 14.66 4.83 4.48
C LYS A 15 13.37 5.58 4.14
N GLN A 16 13.19 6.77 4.70
CA GLN A 16 12.07 7.63 4.31
C GLN A 16 12.27 8.08 2.87
N LYS A 17 11.33 7.71 2.00
CA LYS A 17 11.27 8.23 0.63
C LYS A 17 10.49 9.54 0.67
N LYS A 18 11.09 10.62 0.17
CA LYS A 18 10.35 11.88 -0.02
C LYS A 18 9.41 11.69 -1.20
N SER A 19 8.17 12.17 -1.07
CA SER A 19 7.24 12.22 -2.20
C SER A 19 7.82 13.13 -3.29
N GLU A 20 7.98 12.57 -4.49
CA GLU A 20 8.41 13.33 -5.67
C GLU A 20 7.37 14.40 -6.02
N ASN A 21 6.08 14.10 -5.83
CA ASN A 21 4.98 15.04 -6.03
C ASN A 21 5.11 16.24 -5.09
N HIS A 22 5.27 16.01 -3.78
CA HIS A 22 5.47 17.10 -2.81
C HIS A 22 6.71 17.94 -3.14
N THR A 23 7.82 17.28 -3.46
CA THR A 23 9.08 17.98 -3.77
C THR A 23 8.95 18.86 -5.01
N SER A 24 8.30 18.35 -6.06
CA SER A 24 8.07 19.07 -7.31
C SER A 24 7.09 20.22 -7.11
N PHE A 25 6.01 20.00 -6.35
CA PHE A 25 5.03 21.02 -6.01
C PHE A 25 5.65 22.16 -5.18
N ILE A 26 6.45 21.85 -4.15
CA ILE A 26 7.15 22.85 -3.33
C ILE A 26 8.04 23.74 -4.20
N LYS A 27 8.75 23.14 -5.17
CA LYS A 27 9.62 23.88 -6.10
C LYS A 27 8.80 24.81 -6.99
N ALA A 28 7.73 24.31 -7.61
CA ALA A 28 6.85 25.07 -8.48
C ALA A 28 6.15 26.22 -7.74
N PHE A 29 5.65 25.96 -6.52
CA PHE A 29 5.03 26.97 -5.68
C PHE A 29 6.01 28.08 -5.32
N THR A 30 7.19 27.72 -4.80
CA THR A 30 8.21 28.70 -4.40
C THR A 30 8.65 29.56 -5.58
N GLN A 31 8.73 28.99 -6.79
CA GLN A 31 9.10 29.73 -7.99
C GLN A 31 8.05 30.76 -8.43
N ARG A 32 6.74 30.46 -8.26
CA ARG A 32 5.65 31.34 -8.73
C ARG A 32 5.15 32.31 -7.67
N TYR A 33 5.02 31.85 -6.43
CA TYR A 33 4.36 32.58 -5.35
C TYR A 33 5.31 32.97 -4.21
N GLU A 34 6.58 32.55 -4.27
CA GLU A 34 7.60 32.81 -3.25
C GLU A 34 7.11 32.42 -1.84
N SER A 35 7.13 33.37 -0.89
CA SER A 35 6.70 33.19 0.50
C SER A 35 5.23 33.56 0.76
N ARG A 36 4.46 33.87 -0.30
CA ARG A 36 3.08 34.32 -0.16
C ARG A 36 2.16 33.17 0.24
N GLU A 37 1.16 33.50 1.05
CA GLU A 37 0.02 32.62 1.30
C GLU A 37 -1.04 32.85 0.21
N MET A 38 -1.50 31.79 -0.43
CA MET A 38 -2.38 31.82 -1.59
C MET A 38 -3.60 30.91 -1.41
N PRO A 39 -4.78 31.25 -1.97
CA PRO A 39 -5.95 30.36 -1.92
C PRO A 39 -5.69 29.00 -2.59
N LEU A 40 -6.10 27.91 -1.93
CA LEU A 40 -5.93 26.54 -2.42
C LEU A 40 -6.47 26.36 -3.85
N ALA A 41 -7.70 26.83 -4.07
CA ALA A 41 -8.38 26.71 -5.36
C ALA A 41 -7.59 27.41 -6.49
N THR A 42 -7.01 28.58 -6.24
CA THR A 42 -6.21 29.32 -7.24
C THR A 42 -4.88 28.63 -7.54
N VAL A 43 -4.25 28.01 -6.54
CA VAL A 43 -2.95 27.35 -6.71
C VAL A 43 -3.10 26.05 -7.50
N LEU A 44 -4.14 25.27 -7.20
CA LEU A 44 -4.38 23.97 -7.83
C LEU A 44 -5.13 24.04 -9.16
N ASP A 45 -5.61 25.22 -9.54
CA ASP A 45 -6.15 25.46 -10.86
C ASP A 45 -5.08 25.24 -11.95
N THR A 46 -5.42 24.48 -12.99
CA THR A 46 -4.47 24.10 -14.05
C THR A 46 -4.24 25.20 -15.06
N GLU A 47 -5.15 26.17 -15.18
CA GLU A 47 -5.04 27.26 -16.17
C GLU A 47 -4.36 28.50 -15.57
N THR A 48 -4.79 28.90 -14.38
CA THR A 48 -4.38 30.13 -13.70
C THR A 48 -3.33 29.87 -12.60
N GLY A 49 -3.24 28.64 -12.11
CA GLY A 49 -2.37 28.22 -11.03
C GLY A 49 -1.12 27.48 -11.49
N ILE A 50 -0.68 26.52 -10.67
CA ILE A 50 0.44 25.58 -10.97
C ILE A 50 -0.02 24.13 -11.07
N GLY A 51 -1.26 23.81 -10.68
CA GLY A 51 -1.72 22.43 -10.53
C GLY A 51 -0.96 21.65 -9.45
N TYR A 52 -1.36 20.41 -9.18
CA TYR A 52 -0.60 19.55 -8.25
C TYR A 52 0.48 18.74 -8.96
N LEU A 53 0.07 17.88 -9.88
CA LEU A 53 0.94 16.94 -10.58
C LEU A 53 1.73 17.67 -11.68
N GLN A 54 2.98 18.02 -11.37
CA GLN A 54 3.85 18.77 -12.31
C GLN A 54 4.31 17.95 -13.52
N ASN A 55 4.24 16.62 -13.44
CA ASN A 55 4.74 15.68 -14.45
C ASN A 55 3.64 14.84 -15.12
N SER A 56 2.37 15.06 -14.79
CA SER A 56 1.29 14.45 -15.56
C SER A 56 1.14 15.23 -16.86
N GLU A 57 1.32 14.58 -18.01
CA GLU A 57 0.79 15.11 -19.26
C GLU A 57 -0.66 15.51 -18.99
N MET A 58 -0.99 16.79 -19.20
CA MET A 58 -2.38 17.23 -19.15
C MET A 58 -3.14 16.30 -20.11
N ASN A 59 -4.11 15.54 -19.59
CA ASN A 59 -5.04 14.76 -20.39
C ASN A 59 -6.03 15.70 -21.12
N ASP A 60 -5.54 16.82 -21.64
CA ASP A 60 -6.23 17.65 -22.62
C ASP A 60 -6.15 16.90 -23.95
N THR A 61 -6.89 15.81 -24.02
CA THR A 61 -7.29 15.17 -25.26
C THR A 61 -8.29 16.10 -25.94
N HIS A 62 -7.78 17.14 -26.58
CA HIS A 62 -8.57 17.94 -27.50
C HIS A 62 -8.66 17.19 -28.83
N GLU A 63 -9.85 17.03 -29.44
CA GLU A 63 -10.02 16.33 -30.73
C GLU A 63 -9.07 16.82 -31.84
N ILE A 64 -8.61 18.08 -31.76
CA ILE A 64 -7.62 18.67 -32.68
C ILE A 64 -6.19 18.11 -32.45
N LEU A 65 -5.84 17.78 -31.21
CA LEU A 65 -4.52 17.29 -30.82
C LEU A 65 -4.35 15.78 -31.07
N GLU A 66 -5.43 15.01 -31.24
CA GLU A 66 -5.35 13.58 -31.58
C GLU A 66 -4.65 13.30 -32.91
N GLN A 67 -4.65 14.26 -33.84
CA GLN A 67 -3.93 14.15 -35.12
C GLN A 67 -2.41 14.34 -34.99
N PHE A 68 -1.94 14.85 -33.86
CA PHE A 68 -0.53 15.03 -33.57
C PHE A 68 -0.05 13.90 -32.66
N SER A 69 0.51 12.85 -33.27
CA SER A 69 1.26 11.84 -32.53
C SER A 69 2.59 12.45 -32.04
N PHE A 70 2.58 13.06 -30.86
CA PHE A 70 3.82 13.40 -30.17
C PHE A 70 4.50 12.08 -29.80
N LYS A 71 5.66 11.80 -30.40
CA LYS A 71 6.50 10.68 -29.97
C LYS A 71 6.81 10.89 -28.49
N SER A 72 6.18 10.08 -27.64
CA SER A 72 6.58 9.97 -26.24
C SER A 72 8.10 9.80 -26.21
N LYS A 73 8.79 10.61 -25.40
CA LYS A 73 10.26 10.55 -25.30
C LYS A 73 10.64 9.09 -25.13
N VAL A 74 11.45 8.59 -26.06
CA VAL A 74 12.09 7.28 -25.99
C VAL A 74 12.58 7.12 -24.56
N GLN A 75 12.13 6.05 -23.89
CA GLN A 75 12.57 5.70 -22.54
C GLN A 75 14.09 5.84 -22.50
N GLU A 76 14.58 6.89 -21.82
CA GLU A 76 15.97 6.96 -21.42
C GLU A 76 16.27 5.66 -20.69
N THR A 77 17.41 5.04 -21.00
CA THR A 77 17.91 3.84 -20.33
C THR A 77 17.63 3.97 -18.84
N ILE A 78 16.65 3.21 -18.34
CA ILE A 78 16.30 3.25 -16.93
C ILE A 78 17.53 2.66 -16.22
N LEU A 79 18.37 3.54 -15.70
CA LEU A 79 19.36 3.15 -14.71
C LEU A 79 18.53 2.66 -13.53
N GLU A 80 18.59 1.37 -13.24
CA GLU A 80 18.04 0.79 -12.02
C GLU A 80 19.16 0.76 -10.97
N PRO A 81 19.39 1.85 -10.21
CA PRO A 81 20.47 1.88 -9.25
C PRO A 81 20.15 0.91 -8.10
N TRP A 82 21.06 -0.04 -7.89
CA TRP A 82 20.98 -0.92 -6.73
C TRP A 82 21.36 -0.16 -5.46
N THR A 83 20.56 -0.31 -4.42
CA THR A 83 20.83 0.25 -3.10
C THR A 83 21.63 -0.72 -2.24
N ALA A 84 22.22 -0.23 -1.14
CA ALA A 84 22.89 -1.10 -0.17
C ALA A 84 21.98 -2.22 0.37
N TYR A 85 20.67 -1.94 0.50
CA TYR A 85 19.67 -2.93 0.88
C TYR A 85 19.56 -4.05 -0.16
N ASP A 86 19.52 -3.71 -1.45
CA ASP A 86 19.39 -4.70 -2.53
C ASP A 86 20.59 -5.65 -2.56
N PHE A 87 21.82 -5.14 -2.39
CA PHE A 87 23.02 -5.98 -2.30
C PHE A 87 23.02 -6.93 -1.09
N ILE A 88 22.57 -6.45 0.09
CA ILE A 88 22.45 -7.30 1.28
C ILE A 88 21.43 -8.42 1.03
N MET A 89 20.27 -8.07 0.47
CA MET A 89 19.21 -9.03 0.19
C MET A 89 19.60 -10.03 -0.90
N GLU A 90 20.32 -9.59 -1.93
CA GLU A 90 20.84 -10.47 -2.98
C GLU A 90 21.80 -11.51 -2.39
N LYS A 91 22.75 -11.08 -1.56
CA LYS A 91 23.69 -11.98 -0.90
C LYS A 91 22.96 -13.03 -0.06
N LYS A 92 21.99 -12.61 0.75
CA LYS A 92 21.17 -13.52 1.57
C LYS A 92 20.37 -14.50 0.72
N LEU A 93 19.81 -14.03 -0.40
CA LEU A 93 19.08 -14.87 -1.35
C LEU A 93 19.99 -15.94 -1.96
N GLN A 94 21.16 -15.55 -2.47
CA GLN A 94 22.13 -16.48 -3.07
C GLN A 94 22.64 -17.50 -2.05
N GLU A 95 22.97 -17.08 -0.83
CA GLU A 95 23.39 -17.99 0.25
C GLU A 95 22.31 -19.02 0.59
N CYS A 96 21.04 -18.60 0.66
CA CYS A 96 19.91 -19.49 0.92
C CYS A 96 19.73 -20.51 -0.20
N ILE A 97 19.83 -20.07 -1.46
CA ILE A 97 19.71 -20.95 -2.63
C ILE A 97 20.87 -21.95 -2.69
N LEU A 98 22.10 -21.51 -2.46
CA LEU A 98 23.29 -22.38 -2.47
C LEU A 98 23.23 -23.46 -1.39
N LYS A 99 22.69 -23.14 -0.22
CA LYS A 99 22.49 -24.10 0.88
C LYS A 99 21.22 -24.94 0.74
N ASN A 100 20.42 -24.69 -0.29
CA ASN A 100 19.10 -25.30 -0.49
C ASN A 100 18.16 -25.11 0.72
N GLU A 101 18.30 -23.98 1.40
CA GLU A 101 17.44 -23.56 2.50
C GLU A 101 16.14 -22.96 1.95
N LYS A 102 15.06 -23.04 2.75
CA LYS A 102 13.73 -22.52 2.36
C LYS A 102 13.39 -21.17 3.00
N VAL A 103 14.22 -20.69 3.91
CA VAL A 103 13.96 -19.51 4.73
C VAL A 103 15.23 -18.68 4.86
N VAL A 104 15.15 -17.42 4.45
CA VAL A 104 16.13 -16.39 4.77
C VAL A 104 15.79 -15.82 6.14
N THR A 105 16.67 -16.01 7.11
CA THR A 105 16.53 -15.39 8.43
C THR A 105 17.29 -14.06 8.44
N LEU A 106 16.58 -12.98 8.77
CA LEU A 106 17.14 -11.64 8.90
C LEU A 106 17.41 -11.29 10.37
N SER A 107 18.43 -10.48 10.58
CA SER A 107 18.81 -9.92 11.87
C SER A 107 19.14 -8.42 11.73
N GLU A 108 19.08 -7.68 12.85
CA GLU A 108 19.44 -6.26 12.86
C GLU A 108 20.90 -6.02 12.40
N ASN A 109 21.81 -6.95 12.72
CA ASN A 109 23.23 -6.89 12.38
C ASN A 109 23.52 -7.03 10.88
N ASP A 110 22.55 -7.50 10.09
CA ASP A 110 22.70 -7.61 8.64
C ASP A 110 22.70 -6.24 7.94
N PHE A 111 22.22 -5.19 8.62
CA PHE A 111 22.01 -3.87 8.05
C PHE A 111 22.87 -2.81 8.77
N PRO A 112 23.97 -2.33 8.15
CA PRO A 112 24.85 -1.34 8.76
C PRO A 112 24.15 0.00 9.09
N ASP A 113 23.19 0.39 8.24
CA ASP A 113 22.41 1.63 8.38
C ASP A 113 21.14 1.45 9.24
N PHE A 114 21.04 0.36 10.02
CA PHE A 114 19.84 0.07 10.81
C PHE A 114 19.55 1.17 11.83
N ALA A 115 18.40 1.84 11.68
CA ALA A 115 18.00 2.95 12.54
C ALA A 115 16.49 2.90 12.84
N PRO A 116 16.06 2.21 13.93
CA PRO A 116 14.64 2.04 14.26
C PRO A 116 14.05 3.28 14.94
N THR A 117 14.16 4.44 14.29
CA THR A 117 13.64 5.72 14.79
C THR A 117 12.16 5.88 14.50
N TRP A 118 11.40 6.37 15.47
CA TRP A 118 9.94 6.60 15.37
C TRP A 118 9.58 8.09 15.22
N ASN A 119 10.58 8.94 14.98
CA ASN A 119 10.38 10.39 14.94
C ASN A 119 9.36 10.78 13.87
N ASN A 120 9.49 10.18 12.69
CA ASN A 120 8.64 10.45 11.53
C ASN A 120 7.55 9.39 11.34
N ALA A 121 7.38 8.47 12.29
CA ALA A 121 6.28 7.49 12.21
C ALA A 121 4.93 8.20 12.35
N PRO A 122 3.88 7.69 11.70
CA PRO A 122 2.53 8.24 11.83
C PRO A 122 2.03 8.15 13.29
N ALA A 123 1.10 9.04 13.65
CA ALA A 123 0.48 9.04 14.97
C ALA A 123 -0.19 7.69 15.28
N THR A 124 -0.84 7.09 14.28
CA THR A 124 -1.34 5.72 14.33
C THR A 124 -1.09 5.00 13.01
N PHE A 125 -0.99 3.68 13.03
CA PHE A 125 -0.89 2.86 11.83
C PHE A 125 -1.47 1.46 12.07
N SER A 126 -1.85 0.78 11.00
CA SER A 126 -2.33 -0.61 11.04
C SER A 126 -1.32 -1.58 10.45
N VAL A 127 -1.34 -2.81 10.96
CA VAL A 127 -0.60 -3.96 10.43
C VAL A 127 -1.58 -5.11 10.24
N MET A 128 -1.64 -5.65 9.03
CA MET A 128 -2.43 -6.84 8.72
C MET A 128 -1.55 -8.08 8.84
N ILE A 129 -2.01 -9.03 9.63
CA ILE A 129 -1.32 -10.30 9.86
C ILE A 129 -2.18 -11.49 9.49
N GLU A 130 -1.53 -12.60 9.18
CA GLU A 130 -2.14 -13.93 9.02
C GLU A 130 -1.56 -14.87 10.06
N ILE A 131 -2.40 -15.76 10.61
CA ILE A 131 -1.95 -16.79 11.56
C ILE A 131 -2.36 -18.17 11.03
N ALA A 132 -1.38 -18.93 10.56
CA ALA A 132 -1.56 -20.31 10.10
C ALA A 132 -1.02 -21.31 11.13
N LEU A 133 -1.58 -22.51 11.19
CA LEU A 133 -1.01 -23.60 12.00
C LEU A 133 -0.34 -24.61 11.08
N HIS A 134 0.90 -24.96 11.39
CA HIS A 134 1.62 -26.02 10.71
C HIS A 134 2.25 -26.96 11.75
N GLN A 135 1.83 -28.22 11.77
CA GLN A 135 2.30 -29.21 12.76
C GLN A 135 2.19 -28.69 14.20
N GLU A 136 1.02 -28.14 14.57
CA GLU A 136 0.74 -27.53 15.88
C GLU A 136 1.58 -26.28 16.24
N LYS A 137 2.39 -25.76 15.30
CA LYS A 137 3.13 -24.51 15.47
C LYS A 137 2.45 -23.37 14.71
N GLU A 138 2.30 -22.25 15.40
CA GLU A 138 1.82 -21.01 14.80
C GLU A 138 2.87 -20.40 13.87
N ILE A 139 2.46 -20.12 12.65
CA ILE A 139 3.19 -19.30 11.67
C ILE A 139 2.47 -17.97 11.60
N LEU A 140 3.17 -16.92 12.01
CA LEU A 140 2.69 -15.54 12.00
C LEU A 140 3.28 -14.81 10.79
N SER A 141 2.45 -14.37 9.86
CA SER A 141 2.85 -13.63 8.65
C SER A 141 2.38 -12.18 8.71
N ILE A 142 3.19 -11.25 8.21
CA ILE A 142 2.79 -9.86 7.97
C ILE A 142 2.47 -9.72 6.49
N GLU A 143 1.19 -9.48 6.17
CA GLU A 143 0.75 -9.27 4.78
C GLU A 143 0.95 -7.83 4.36
N SER A 144 0.54 -6.91 5.23
CA SER A 144 0.76 -5.50 5.02
C SER A 144 1.09 -4.79 6.32
N SER A 145 2.04 -3.87 6.25
CA SER A 145 2.24 -2.89 7.30
C SER A 145 2.24 -1.52 6.68
N GLY A 146 1.80 -0.55 7.48
CA GLY A 146 1.97 0.84 7.15
C GLY A 146 0.73 1.42 6.51
N ASP A 147 0.24 2.44 7.19
CA ASP A 147 -0.51 3.51 6.59
C ASP A 147 -0.27 4.76 7.44
N VAL A 148 -0.76 5.89 6.97
CA VAL A 148 -0.68 7.17 7.71
C VAL A 148 -1.69 7.24 8.87
N SER A 149 -2.69 6.36 8.88
CA SER A 149 -3.72 6.24 9.92
C SER A 149 -4.20 4.80 10.06
N ALA A 150 -4.38 4.34 11.30
CA ALA A 150 -4.97 3.02 11.59
C ALA A 150 -6.48 2.97 11.30
N ALA A 151 -7.16 4.11 11.13
CA ALA A 151 -8.59 4.16 10.84
C ALA A 151 -8.93 3.78 9.39
N LYS A 152 -7.96 3.84 8.48
CA LYS A 152 -8.17 3.71 7.03
C LYS A 152 -8.85 2.41 6.60
N LEU A 153 -8.44 1.28 7.17
CA LEU A 153 -9.03 -0.03 6.85
C LEU A 153 -10.33 -0.29 7.61
N LEU A 154 -10.51 0.34 8.78
CA LEU A 154 -11.63 0.09 9.68
C LEU A 154 -12.88 0.92 9.33
N GLY A 155 -12.72 2.10 8.71
CA GLY A 155 -13.80 3.06 8.47
C GLY A 155 -15.02 2.46 7.78
N ARG A 156 -14.84 1.57 6.79
CA ARG A 156 -15.96 0.95 6.05
C ARG A 156 -16.81 -0.01 6.90
N PHE A 157 -16.25 -0.56 7.97
CA PHE A 157 -16.91 -1.54 8.83
C PHE A 157 -17.66 -0.88 10.00
N CYS A 158 -17.43 0.40 10.24
CA CYS A 158 -18.02 1.16 11.34
C CYS A 158 -19.55 1.26 11.26
N ASN A 159 -20.14 1.21 10.06
CA ASN A 159 -21.60 1.25 9.89
C ASN A 159 -22.30 -0.06 10.31
N GLY A 160 -21.56 -1.17 10.40
CA GLY A 160 -22.13 -2.51 10.63
C GLY A 160 -21.74 -3.13 11.97
N ASN A 161 -20.89 -2.48 12.75
CA ASN A 161 -20.39 -3.04 14.01
C ASN A 161 -19.93 -1.94 14.99
N ASP A 162 -20.65 -1.81 16.11
CA ASP A 162 -20.38 -0.78 17.13
C ASP A 162 -19.02 -0.96 17.81
N ALA A 163 -18.52 -2.18 17.97
CA ALA A 163 -17.20 -2.40 18.55
C ALA A 163 -16.08 -1.89 17.62
N ILE A 164 -16.22 -2.08 16.31
CA ILE A 164 -15.28 -1.53 15.32
C ILE A 164 -15.40 0.00 15.26
N TYR A 165 -16.62 0.54 15.33
CA TYR A 165 -16.83 1.99 15.42
C TYR A 165 -16.14 2.60 16.64
N ASN A 166 -16.33 2.01 17.82
CA ASN A 166 -15.70 2.48 19.06
C ASN A 166 -14.16 2.41 19.00
N LEU A 167 -13.60 1.32 18.47
CA LEU A 167 -12.16 1.21 18.25
C LEU A 167 -11.64 2.29 17.28
N THR A 168 -12.39 2.56 16.21
CA THR A 168 -12.01 3.58 15.22
C THR A 168 -12.07 4.98 15.83
N ASN A 169 -13.06 5.27 16.68
CA ASN A 169 -13.12 6.52 17.44
C ASN A 169 -11.95 6.67 18.43
N GLU A 170 -11.52 5.59 19.09
CA GLU A 170 -10.34 5.60 19.96
C GLU A 170 -9.09 5.98 19.16
N ILE A 171 -8.89 5.35 17.99
CA ILE A 171 -7.78 5.64 17.06
C ILE A 171 -7.79 7.11 16.66
N VAL A 172 -8.92 7.61 16.17
CA VAL A 172 -9.05 9.00 15.71
C VAL A 172 -8.84 9.99 16.86
N THR A 173 -9.27 9.65 18.07
CA THR A 173 -9.01 10.46 19.27
C THR A 173 -7.51 10.53 19.57
N LYS A 174 -6.77 9.41 19.47
CA LYS A 174 -5.32 9.40 19.66
C LYS A 174 -4.60 10.28 18.63
N GLU A 175 -5.03 10.27 17.38
CA GLU A 175 -4.47 11.14 16.34
C GLU A 175 -4.76 12.63 16.62
N ALA A 176 -5.98 12.95 17.06
CA ALA A 176 -6.36 14.30 17.44
C ALA A 176 -5.58 14.81 18.65
N THR A 177 -5.33 13.96 19.65
CA THR A 177 -4.46 14.30 20.79
C THR A 177 -3.01 14.50 20.34
N TYR A 178 -2.51 13.64 19.44
CA TYR A 178 -1.14 13.75 18.92
C TYR A 178 -0.90 15.07 18.17
N HIS A 179 -1.91 15.55 17.44
CA HIS A 179 -1.88 16.79 16.66
C HIS A 179 -2.80 17.87 17.27
N SER A 180 -2.72 18.09 18.60
CA SER A 180 -3.61 19.01 19.32
C SER A 180 -3.51 20.47 18.89
N ASP A 181 -2.42 20.86 18.25
CA ASP A 181 -2.16 22.19 17.70
C ASP A 181 -2.83 22.43 16.33
N LYS A 182 -3.40 21.38 15.71
CA LYS A 182 -3.92 21.39 14.33
C LYS A 182 -5.36 20.91 14.27
N ILE A 183 -6.00 21.17 13.13
CA ILE A 183 -7.32 20.63 12.82
C ILE A 183 -7.13 19.39 11.93
N LEU A 184 -7.51 18.22 12.41
CA LEU A 184 -7.63 17.02 11.57
C LEU A 184 -9.01 17.05 10.92
N ALA A 185 -9.05 17.16 9.60
CA ALA A 185 -10.29 17.26 8.86
C ALA A 185 -10.44 16.08 7.89
N GLU A 186 -11.55 15.36 7.99
CA GLU A 186 -11.83 14.21 7.14
C GLU A 186 -12.22 14.68 5.72
N ILE A 187 -11.60 14.10 4.68
CA ILE A 187 -11.95 14.42 3.30
C ILE A 187 -13.24 13.68 2.92
N VAL A 188 -14.29 14.43 2.63
CA VAL A 188 -15.57 13.87 2.17
C VAL A 188 -15.68 14.12 0.68
N HIS A 189 -15.47 13.05 -0.09
CA HIS A 189 -15.53 13.07 -1.55
C HIS A 189 -16.23 11.82 -2.08
N ILE A 190 -17.06 12.02 -3.12
CA ILE A 190 -17.69 10.94 -3.87
C ILE A 190 -17.04 10.94 -5.27
N PRO A 191 -16.15 9.99 -5.58
CA PRO A 191 -15.61 9.82 -6.92
C PRO A 191 -16.67 9.26 -7.88
N GLU A 192 -16.46 9.43 -9.19
CA GLU A 192 -17.37 8.91 -10.21
C GLU A 192 -17.37 7.37 -10.26
N SER A 193 -18.54 6.77 -10.02
CA SER A 193 -18.94 5.36 -10.20
C SER A 193 -18.32 4.26 -9.31
N ARG A 194 -19.19 3.34 -8.86
CA ARG A 194 -18.96 2.02 -8.18
C ARG A 194 -18.19 1.95 -6.83
N THR A 195 -17.54 3.01 -6.35
CA THR A 195 -16.76 2.98 -5.09
C THR A 195 -17.56 3.29 -3.81
N GLY A 196 -18.88 3.52 -3.90
CA GLY A 196 -19.71 3.88 -2.74
C GLY A 196 -19.62 2.91 -1.56
N ASN A 197 -19.45 1.60 -1.81
CA ASN A 197 -19.32 0.59 -0.73
C ASN A 197 -17.98 0.67 0.03
N ILE A 198 -16.94 1.23 -0.59
CA ILE A 198 -15.62 1.40 0.03
C ILE A 198 -15.58 2.70 0.85
N LEU A 199 -16.37 3.70 0.46
CA LEU A 199 -16.35 5.05 1.04
C LEU A 199 -17.35 5.26 2.18
N ARG A 200 -18.41 4.45 2.25
CA ARG A 200 -19.44 4.53 3.29
C ARG A 200 -18.82 4.33 4.67
N ARG A 201 -18.83 5.40 5.45
CA ARG A 201 -18.40 5.44 6.86
C ARG A 201 -19.26 6.45 7.63
N PRO A 202 -19.43 6.29 8.95
CA PRO A 202 -20.02 7.33 9.78
C PRO A 202 -19.07 8.53 9.89
N VAL A 203 -19.55 9.63 10.45
CA VAL A 203 -18.72 10.76 10.83
C VAL A 203 -17.76 10.30 11.94
N LEU A 204 -16.45 10.42 11.67
CA LEU A 204 -15.39 9.99 12.60
C LEU A 204 -14.61 11.16 13.21
N ARG A 205 -14.59 12.32 12.56
CA ARG A 205 -13.83 13.50 13.00
C ARG A 205 -14.75 14.70 13.23
N ALA A 206 -14.29 15.62 14.06
CA ALA A 206 -15.01 16.85 14.33
C ALA A 206 -15.13 17.75 13.10
N PHE A 207 -14.12 17.79 12.24
CA PHE A 207 -14.07 18.62 11.03
C PHE A 207 -14.08 17.78 9.76
N GLU A 208 -14.68 18.31 8.71
CA GLU A 208 -14.72 17.69 7.38
C GLU A 208 -14.39 18.71 6.29
N ILE A 209 -13.59 18.30 5.30
CA ILE A 209 -13.39 19.04 4.06
C ILE A 209 -14.36 18.46 3.04
N ALA A 210 -15.44 19.20 2.74
CA ALA A 210 -16.44 18.77 1.77
C ALA A 210 -15.95 19.07 0.35
N TYR A 211 -15.81 18.02 -0.48
CA TYR A 211 -15.42 18.17 -1.88
C TYR A 211 -16.30 17.31 -2.79
N LEU A 212 -17.21 17.97 -3.53
CA LEU A 212 -18.20 17.31 -4.39
C LEU A 212 -19.05 16.26 -3.64
N ALA A 213 -19.31 16.51 -2.35
CA ALA A 213 -20.12 15.69 -1.48
C ALA A 213 -20.69 16.53 -0.33
N ASN A 214 -21.76 16.05 0.31
CA ASN A 214 -22.32 16.70 1.49
C ASN A 214 -21.55 16.28 2.74
N SER A 215 -21.25 17.24 3.60
CA SER A 215 -20.67 17.02 4.93
C SER A 215 -21.72 16.41 5.87
N GLY A 216 -21.28 15.52 6.77
CA GLY A 216 -22.07 14.97 7.86
C GLY A 216 -21.96 15.76 9.17
N VAL A 217 -21.09 16.77 9.24
CA VAL A 217 -20.93 17.64 10.42
C VAL A 217 -21.69 18.96 10.27
N ASN A 218 -21.80 19.72 11.37
CA ASN A 218 -22.39 21.05 11.36
C ASN A 218 -21.58 22.02 10.48
N GLN A 219 -22.26 23.02 9.91
CA GLN A 219 -21.65 24.05 9.06
C GLN A 219 -20.44 24.75 9.69
N ASP A 220 -20.40 24.84 11.03
CA ASP A 220 -19.27 25.45 11.73
C ASP A 220 -17.98 24.62 11.69
N CYS A 221 -18.11 23.32 11.48
CA CYS A 221 -17.03 22.35 11.39
C CYS A 221 -16.79 21.84 9.96
N THR A 222 -17.61 22.26 9.00
CA THR A 222 -17.37 22.02 7.57
C THR A 222 -16.40 23.06 7.03
N ILE A 223 -15.27 22.61 6.49
CA ILE A 223 -14.23 23.44 5.88
C ILE A 223 -14.44 23.45 4.37
N ASP A 224 -14.79 24.62 3.84
CA ASP A 224 -14.93 24.85 2.39
C ASP A 224 -13.55 24.96 1.73
N LEU A 225 -13.42 24.54 0.47
CA LEU A 225 -12.17 24.66 -0.27
C LEU A 225 -11.70 26.12 -0.44
N ASN A 226 -12.63 27.07 -0.51
CA ASN A 226 -12.32 28.49 -0.59
C ASN A 226 -11.80 29.06 0.73
N ASP A 227 -12.04 28.35 1.85
CA ASP A 227 -11.49 28.73 3.16
C ASP A 227 -10.02 28.32 3.30
N LEU A 228 -9.57 27.34 2.51
CA LEU A 228 -8.22 26.79 2.58
C LEU A 228 -7.20 27.66 1.85
N MET A 229 -6.07 27.87 2.52
CA MET A 229 -4.92 28.63 2.03
C MET A 229 -3.67 27.76 2.07
N ILE A 230 -2.81 27.89 1.07
CA ILE A 230 -1.50 27.23 0.99
C ILE A 230 -0.39 28.26 1.21
N SER A 231 0.61 27.89 1.99
CA SER A 231 1.92 28.53 1.98
C SER A 231 3.03 27.49 2.09
N ILE A 232 4.25 27.84 1.68
CA ILE A 232 5.44 27.00 1.89
C ILE A 232 6.28 27.61 3.01
N ARG A 233 6.55 26.84 4.06
CA ARG A 233 7.44 27.25 5.17
C ARG A 233 8.44 26.16 5.45
N ASN A 234 9.74 26.49 5.50
CA ASN A 234 10.82 25.52 5.77
C ASN A 234 10.74 24.26 4.90
N SER A 235 10.44 24.43 3.61
CA SER A 235 10.26 23.32 2.64
C SER A 235 9.10 22.37 2.99
N LYS A 236 8.06 22.87 3.65
CA LYS A 236 6.83 22.14 3.96
C LYS A 236 5.62 22.88 3.43
N ILE A 237 4.65 22.13 2.93
CA ILE A 237 3.35 22.63 2.52
C ILE A 237 2.51 22.83 3.78
N ILE A 238 2.07 24.06 4.02
CA ILE A 238 1.19 24.42 5.14
C ILE A 238 -0.19 24.72 4.54
N LEU A 239 -1.18 23.93 4.94
CA LEU A 239 -2.59 24.14 4.61
C LEU A 239 -3.28 24.78 5.82
N ARG A 240 -3.83 25.99 5.68
CA ARG A 240 -4.47 26.74 6.78
C ARG A 240 -5.92 27.06 6.44
N SER A 241 -6.82 26.94 7.41
CA SER A 241 -8.18 27.47 7.34
C SER A 241 -8.18 28.95 7.68
N LYS A 242 -8.74 29.82 6.82
CA LYS A 242 -8.91 31.26 7.12
C LYS A 242 -9.89 31.47 8.27
N LYS A 243 -11.01 30.76 8.27
CA LYS A 243 -12.06 30.87 9.29
C LYS A 243 -11.55 30.52 10.68
N HIS A 244 -10.77 29.45 10.80
CA HIS A 244 -10.32 28.94 12.09
C HIS A 244 -8.92 29.42 12.50
N ASP A 245 -8.18 30.05 11.58
CA ASP A 245 -6.79 30.47 11.74
C ASP A 245 -5.88 29.35 12.29
N LYS A 246 -6.08 28.14 11.77
CA LYS A 246 -5.34 26.94 12.18
C LYS A 246 -4.88 26.12 10.98
N GLU A 247 -3.75 25.44 11.16
CA GLU A 247 -3.27 24.45 10.20
C GLU A 247 -4.24 23.27 10.15
N VAL A 248 -4.54 22.80 8.95
CA VAL A 248 -5.45 21.71 8.65
C VAL A 248 -4.64 20.54 8.10
N ILE A 249 -4.76 19.38 8.73
CA ILE A 249 -4.26 18.10 8.21
C ILE A 249 -5.47 17.38 7.60
N PRO A 250 -5.53 17.21 6.27
CA PRO A 250 -6.54 16.38 5.65
C PRO A 250 -6.34 14.92 6.06
N CYS A 251 -7.43 14.18 6.26
CA CYS A 251 -7.39 12.77 6.65
C CYS A 251 -8.28 11.93 5.73
N LEU A 252 -7.82 10.72 5.40
CA LEU A 252 -8.58 9.75 4.63
C LEU A 252 -8.78 8.46 5.43
N SER A 253 -9.93 8.33 6.10
CA SER A 253 -10.28 7.15 6.90
C SER A 253 -10.98 6.06 6.07
N ASN A 254 -10.51 5.84 4.84
CA ASN A 254 -10.99 4.79 3.94
C ASN A 254 -9.90 4.30 2.97
N ALA A 255 -10.06 3.08 2.45
CA ALA A 255 -9.08 2.43 1.58
C ALA A 255 -9.16 2.86 0.09
N HIS A 256 -9.60 4.09 -0.19
CA HIS A 256 -9.67 4.57 -1.57
C HIS A 256 -8.27 4.80 -2.15
N ASN A 257 -7.99 4.19 -3.31
CA ASN A 257 -6.76 4.42 -4.05
C ASN A 257 -6.86 5.72 -4.86
N TYR A 258 -6.52 6.84 -4.23
CA TYR A 258 -6.56 8.17 -4.86
C TYR A 258 -5.43 8.42 -5.87
N SER A 259 -4.44 7.54 -5.99
CA SER A 259 -3.33 7.75 -6.94
C SER A 259 -3.75 7.59 -8.40
N ALA A 260 -4.81 6.83 -8.68
CA ALA A 260 -5.31 6.57 -10.02
C ALA A 260 -6.56 7.40 -10.33
N LYS A 261 -6.50 8.23 -11.37
CA LYS A 261 -7.66 8.94 -11.95
C LYS A 261 -8.51 9.74 -10.94
N SER A 262 -7.87 10.37 -9.95
CA SER A 262 -8.55 11.28 -9.02
C SER A 262 -8.45 12.74 -9.46
N LEU A 263 -9.42 13.55 -9.04
CA LEU A 263 -9.40 15.00 -9.28
C LEU A 263 -8.18 15.63 -8.59
N PRO A 264 -7.49 16.61 -9.21
CA PRO A 264 -6.24 17.17 -8.70
C PRO A 264 -6.31 17.67 -7.25
N VAL A 265 -7.42 18.33 -6.87
CA VAL A 265 -7.64 18.82 -5.49
C VAL A 265 -7.77 17.65 -4.51
N HIS A 266 -8.56 16.64 -4.86
CA HIS A 266 -8.71 15.45 -4.02
C HIS A 266 -7.37 14.69 -3.88
N HIS A 267 -6.62 14.55 -4.97
CA HIS A 267 -5.28 13.95 -4.95
C HIS A 267 -4.36 14.72 -3.99
N PHE A 268 -4.26 16.04 -4.15
CA PHE A 268 -3.43 16.88 -3.30
C PHE A 268 -3.76 16.72 -1.82
N LEU A 269 -5.05 16.82 -1.45
CA LEU A 269 -5.50 16.68 -0.06
C LEU A 269 -5.15 15.29 0.49
N CYS A 270 -5.40 14.24 -0.30
CA CYS A 270 -5.08 12.88 0.11
C CYS A 270 -3.58 12.59 0.19
N ASP A 271 -2.74 13.25 -0.60
CA ASP A 271 -1.28 13.05 -0.56
C ASP A 271 -0.65 13.82 0.60
N LEU A 272 -1.19 15.00 0.91
CA LEU A 272 -0.69 15.90 1.97
C LEU A 272 -0.66 15.25 3.35
N GLN A 273 -1.59 14.33 3.67
CA GLN A 273 -1.60 13.60 4.95
C GLN A 273 -0.31 12.78 5.19
N SER A 274 0.43 12.45 4.12
CA SER A 274 1.69 11.71 4.18
C SER A 274 2.92 12.61 4.28
N GLN A 275 2.74 13.94 4.22
CA GLN A 275 3.87 14.88 4.32
C GLN A 275 4.58 14.72 5.67
N ASP A 276 5.91 14.61 5.60
CA ASP A 276 6.81 14.38 6.75
C ASP A 276 6.57 13.08 7.54
N VAL A 277 5.60 12.26 7.11
CA VAL A 277 5.35 10.95 7.68
C VAL A 277 6.16 9.92 6.89
N LYS A 278 6.70 8.95 7.61
CA LYS A 278 7.32 7.74 7.08
C LYS A 278 6.38 6.59 7.40
N PRO A 279 5.54 6.14 6.44
CA PRO A 279 4.81 4.89 6.58
C PRO A 279 5.77 3.73 6.84
N ILE A 280 5.33 2.76 7.63
CA ILE A 280 6.13 1.57 7.91
C ILE A 280 5.82 0.55 6.83
N TYR A 281 6.58 0.55 5.75
CA TYR A 281 6.29 -0.29 4.60
C TYR A 281 6.44 -1.77 4.94
N SER A 282 5.68 -2.62 4.26
CA SER A 282 5.91 -4.06 4.28
C SER A 282 7.31 -4.39 3.73
N PHE A 283 7.77 -5.61 4.03
CA PHE A 283 8.96 -6.13 3.38
C PHE A 283 8.79 -6.17 1.85
N SER A 284 9.86 -5.88 1.12
CA SER A 284 9.92 -6.04 -0.32
C SER A 284 11.28 -6.59 -0.73
N TRP A 285 11.27 -7.51 -1.69
CA TRP A 285 12.47 -7.96 -2.40
C TRP A 285 12.98 -6.89 -3.38
N GLY A 286 12.22 -5.81 -3.58
CA GLY A 286 12.65 -4.65 -4.35
C GLY A 286 12.98 -5.01 -5.79
N ILE A 287 14.10 -4.47 -6.27
CA ILE A 287 14.57 -4.69 -7.64
C ILE A 287 14.87 -6.17 -7.91
N LEU A 288 15.19 -6.97 -6.88
CA LEU A 288 15.52 -8.38 -7.08
C LEU A 288 14.35 -9.16 -7.71
N GLU A 289 13.11 -8.73 -7.49
CA GLU A 289 11.93 -9.32 -8.13
C GLU A 289 12.03 -9.31 -9.67
N THR A 290 12.77 -8.40 -10.30
CA THR A 290 12.99 -8.37 -11.75
C THR A 290 14.13 -9.28 -12.23
N HIS A 291 15.04 -9.68 -11.33
CA HIS A 291 16.27 -10.40 -11.68
C HIS A 291 16.25 -11.89 -11.29
N TYR A 292 15.36 -12.30 -10.39
CA TYR A 292 15.30 -13.67 -9.87
C TYR A 292 13.92 -14.31 -10.03
N ASP A 293 13.91 -15.63 -10.24
CA ASP A 293 12.71 -16.41 -10.52
C ASP A 293 12.12 -17.14 -9.29
N PHE A 294 12.83 -17.11 -8.17
CA PHE A 294 12.41 -17.73 -6.91
C PHE A 294 12.90 -16.92 -5.72
N PHE A 295 12.01 -16.76 -4.74
CA PHE A 295 12.29 -16.14 -3.46
C PHE A 295 11.86 -17.07 -2.32
N PRO A 296 12.76 -17.40 -1.39
CA PRO A 296 12.42 -18.16 -0.19
C PRO A 296 11.58 -17.31 0.77
N ARG A 297 11.06 -17.96 1.82
CA ARG A 297 10.44 -17.26 2.94
C ARG A 297 11.45 -16.29 3.58
N VAL A 298 10.97 -15.18 4.12
CA VAL A 298 11.80 -14.25 4.91
C VAL A 298 11.29 -14.22 6.33
N ASP A 299 12.11 -14.65 7.28
CA ASP A 299 11.80 -14.66 8.70
C ASP A 299 12.58 -13.59 9.46
N PHE A 300 11.91 -12.96 10.43
CA PHE A 300 12.56 -12.21 11.49
C PHE A 300 11.99 -12.63 12.85
N ASN A 301 12.81 -13.29 13.66
CA ASN A 301 12.46 -13.72 15.03
C ASN A 301 11.15 -14.53 15.12
N GLY A 302 10.91 -15.42 14.15
CA GLY A 302 9.69 -16.25 14.09
C GLY A 302 8.46 -15.50 13.60
N VAL A 303 8.65 -14.41 12.86
CA VAL A 303 7.61 -13.68 12.12
C VAL A 303 8.00 -13.69 10.64
N LEU A 304 7.11 -14.24 9.83
CA LEU A 304 7.26 -14.27 8.38
C LEU A 304 6.97 -12.87 7.82
N LEU A 305 8.00 -12.23 7.28
CA LEU A 305 7.92 -10.93 6.61
C LEU A 305 7.54 -11.06 5.13
N SER A 306 7.85 -12.21 4.53
CA SER A 306 7.54 -12.50 3.12
C SER A 306 7.37 -14.00 2.93
N LYS A 307 6.28 -14.39 2.29
CA LYS A 307 6.02 -15.74 1.81
C LYS A 307 6.98 -16.12 0.69
N SER A 308 7.18 -17.42 0.47
CA SER A 308 7.89 -17.88 -0.73
C SER A 308 7.16 -17.44 -2.01
N LYS A 309 7.93 -16.93 -2.97
CA LYS A 309 7.42 -16.47 -4.27
C LYS A 309 8.15 -17.14 -5.43
N TRP A 310 7.43 -17.35 -6.53
CA TRP A 310 7.97 -17.82 -7.81
C TRP A 310 7.56 -16.85 -8.91
N MET A 311 8.54 -16.34 -9.66
CA MET A 311 8.29 -15.56 -10.87
C MET A 311 8.30 -16.52 -12.05
N VAL A 312 7.15 -16.68 -12.69
CA VAL A 312 6.96 -17.55 -13.85
C VAL A 312 6.85 -16.67 -15.09
N HIS A 313 7.70 -16.95 -16.08
CA HIS A 313 7.63 -16.28 -17.37
C HIS A 313 6.63 -16.98 -18.28
N LYS A 314 5.90 -16.20 -19.09
CA LYS A 314 4.94 -16.76 -20.05
C LYS A 314 5.57 -17.81 -20.98
N SER A 315 6.82 -17.61 -21.37
CA SER A 315 7.59 -18.54 -22.20
C SER A 315 7.66 -19.95 -21.62
N GLU A 316 7.71 -20.09 -20.29
CA GLU A 316 7.80 -21.38 -19.61
C GLU A 316 6.50 -22.20 -19.72
N ILE A 317 5.36 -21.52 -19.78
CA ILE A 317 4.04 -22.14 -19.75
C ILE A 317 3.34 -22.16 -21.11
N MET A 318 3.96 -21.60 -22.15
CA MET A 318 3.35 -21.51 -23.50
C MET A 318 2.99 -22.87 -24.11
N SER A 319 3.79 -23.90 -23.83
CA SER A 319 3.56 -25.26 -24.34
C SER A 319 2.28 -25.87 -23.77
N PHE A 320 1.92 -25.54 -22.53
CA PHE A 320 0.76 -26.11 -21.84
C PHE A 320 -0.57 -25.67 -22.45
N TYR A 321 -0.65 -24.50 -23.10
CA TYR A 321 -1.87 -24.06 -23.79
C TYR A 321 -2.27 -24.93 -24.99
N LYS A 322 -1.35 -25.76 -25.48
CA LYS A 322 -1.58 -26.69 -26.60
C LYS A 322 -1.88 -28.12 -26.14
N MET A 323 -1.95 -28.34 -24.82
CA MET A 323 -2.14 -29.65 -24.21
C MET A 323 -3.47 -29.68 -23.47
N ASP A 324 -4.07 -30.87 -23.37
CA ASP A 324 -5.31 -31.09 -22.65
C ASP A 324 -5.28 -32.40 -21.87
N GLY A 325 -6.20 -32.52 -20.89
CA GLY A 325 -6.43 -33.74 -20.13
C GLY A 325 -5.19 -34.26 -19.39
N ILE A 326 -4.92 -35.56 -19.54
CA ILE A 326 -3.84 -36.28 -18.83
C ILE A 326 -2.46 -35.76 -19.22
N LEU A 327 -2.24 -35.48 -20.51
CA LEU A 327 -0.94 -35.00 -21.01
C LEU A 327 -0.58 -33.64 -20.41
N LEU A 328 -1.56 -32.73 -20.30
CA LEU A 328 -1.38 -31.45 -19.62
C LEU A 328 -1.00 -31.67 -18.15
N PHE A 329 -1.74 -32.51 -17.44
CA PHE A 329 -1.51 -32.76 -16.01
C PHE A 329 -0.11 -33.29 -15.73
N GLU A 330 0.35 -34.27 -16.50
CA GLU A 330 1.67 -34.88 -16.32
C GLU A 330 2.80 -33.89 -16.63
N ALA A 331 2.73 -33.22 -17.78
CA ALA A 331 3.74 -32.24 -18.19
C ALA A 331 3.81 -31.06 -17.20
N PHE A 332 2.67 -30.53 -16.78
CA PHE A 332 2.60 -29.46 -15.79
C PHE A 332 3.12 -29.91 -14.42
N SER A 333 2.78 -31.13 -13.99
CA SER A 333 3.25 -31.70 -12.72
C SER A 333 4.77 -31.86 -12.69
N ILE A 334 5.39 -32.23 -13.81
CA ILE A 334 6.85 -32.31 -13.94
C ILE A 334 7.47 -30.92 -13.80
N TRP A 335 6.98 -29.93 -14.57
CA TRP A 335 7.46 -28.55 -14.49
C TRP A 335 7.31 -27.96 -13.08
N ARG A 336 6.14 -28.14 -12.45
CA ARG A 336 5.85 -27.68 -11.09
C ARG A 336 6.89 -28.23 -10.09
N LYS A 337 7.16 -29.53 -10.16
CA LYS A 337 8.14 -30.20 -9.28
C LYS A 337 9.56 -29.72 -9.54
N GLN A 338 9.95 -29.51 -10.80
CA GLN A 338 11.26 -28.94 -11.15
C GLN A 338 11.46 -27.53 -10.60
N ARG A 339 10.39 -26.72 -10.59
CA ARG A 339 10.38 -25.38 -10.00
C ARG A 339 10.21 -25.35 -8.48
N ASN A 340 10.07 -26.51 -7.82
CA ASN A 340 9.75 -26.64 -6.40
C ASN A 340 8.50 -25.86 -5.96
N ILE A 341 7.51 -25.74 -6.84
CA ILE A 341 6.24 -25.05 -6.56
C ILE A 341 5.32 -26.01 -5.78
N PRO A 342 4.74 -25.60 -4.63
CA PRO A 342 3.86 -26.45 -3.83
C PRO A 342 2.54 -26.72 -4.56
N ARG A 343 1.73 -27.63 -4.00
CA ARG A 343 0.40 -27.97 -4.53
C ARG A 343 -0.52 -26.75 -4.54
N PHE A 344 -0.61 -26.06 -3.40
CA PHE A 344 -1.46 -24.89 -3.22
C PHE A 344 -0.62 -23.63 -3.33
N VAL A 345 -0.99 -22.76 -4.28
CA VAL A 345 -0.35 -21.45 -4.47
C VAL A 345 -1.41 -20.41 -4.78
N ASN A 346 -1.11 -19.17 -4.43
CA ASN A 346 -1.86 -18.02 -4.87
C ASN A 346 -1.21 -17.46 -6.14
N TRP A 347 -1.97 -17.27 -7.21
CA TRP A 347 -1.58 -16.31 -8.24
C TRP A 347 -1.87 -14.90 -7.71
N VAL A 348 -0.83 -14.07 -7.64
CA VAL A 348 -0.91 -12.70 -7.13
C VAL A 348 -0.93 -11.73 -8.30
N HIS A 349 -1.97 -10.89 -8.36
CA HIS A 349 -2.13 -9.84 -9.36
C HIS A 349 -2.60 -8.55 -8.69
N PHE A 350 -1.66 -7.63 -8.47
CA PHE A 350 -1.86 -6.42 -7.67
C PHE A 350 -2.38 -6.75 -6.26
N ASP A 351 -3.60 -6.30 -5.94
CA ASP A 351 -4.30 -6.49 -4.66
C ASP A 351 -5.16 -7.76 -4.63
N ASN A 352 -5.26 -8.48 -5.75
CA ASN A 352 -6.07 -9.69 -5.86
C ASN A 352 -5.20 -10.94 -5.82
N THR A 353 -5.70 -11.97 -5.14
CA THR A 353 -5.09 -13.30 -5.11
C THR A 353 -6.09 -14.35 -5.57
N LEU A 354 -5.61 -15.34 -6.32
CA LEU A 354 -6.39 -16.50 -6.74
C LEU A 354 -5.71 -17.77 -6.25
N LEU A 355 -6.35 -18.47 -5.32
CA LEU A 355 -5.88 -19.77 -4.83
C LEU A 355 -6.06 -20.83 -5.92
N LEU A 356 -4.99 -21.58 -6.17
CA LEU A 356 -4.90 -22.61 -7.19
C LEU A 356 -4.44 -23.93 -6.56
N ASP A 357 -5.15 -25.02 -6.88
CA ASP A 357 -4.72 -26.39 -6.57
C ASP A 357 -4.11 -27.03 -7.81
N PHE A 358 -2.77 -27.03 -7.88
CA PHE A 358 -2.01 -27.60 -8.99
C PHE A 358 -1.93 -29.13 -9.00
N GLU A 359 -2.61 -29.82 -8.08
CA GLU A 359 -2.85 -31.27 -8.18
C GLU A 359 -4.23 -31.59 -8.76
N THR A 360 -4.94 -30.61 -9.29
CA THR A 360 -6.22 -30.80 -9.99
C THR A 360 -6.17 -30.25 -11.41
N ASN A 361 -6.81 -30.95 -12.36
CA ASN A 361 -6.94 -30.47 -13.74
C ASN A 361 -7.62 -29.11 -13.82
N ILE A 362 -8.65 -28.90 -12.99
CA ILE A 362 -9.40 -27.64 -12.94
C ILE A 362 -8.49 -26.51 -12.49
N GLY A 363 -7.66 -26.72 -11.45
CA GLY A 363 -6.73 -25.71 -10.96
C GLY A 363 -5.68 -25.31 -12.01
N ILE A 364 -5.14 -26.29 -12.75
CA ILE A 364 -4.19 -26.02 -13.85
C ILE A 364 -4.86 -25.22 -14.98
N GLN A 365 -6.05 -25.64 -15.41
CA GLN A 365 -6.79 -24.94 -16.46
C GLN A 365 -7.20 -23.52 -16.05
N LEU A 366 -7.61 -23.34 -14.79
CA LEU A 366 -7.94 -22.04 -14.24
C LEU A 366 -6.71 -21.13 -14.27
N PHE A 367 -5.57 -21.62 -13.79
CA PHE A 367 -4.30 -20.89 -13.86
C PHE A 367 -3.96 -20.43 -15.27
N LEU A 368 -3.91 -21.35 -16.24
CA LEU A 368 -3.56 -21.02 -17.63
C LEU A 368 -4.51 -19.98 -18.23
N LYS A 369 -5.82 -20.12 -18.00
CA LYS A 369 -6.81 -19.13 -18.48
C LYS A 369 -6.64 -17.76 -17.82
N SER A 370 -6.35 -17.75 -16.52
CA SER A 370 -6.16 -16.54 -15.73
C SER A 370 -4.91 -15.74 -16.16
N VAL A 371 -3.83 -16.42 -16.53
CA VAL A 371 -2.54 -15.77 -16.79
C VAL A 371 -2.24 -15.50 -18.28
N VAL A 372 -3.16 -15.81 -19.18
CA VAL A 372 -2.93 -15.78 -20.64
C VAL A 372 -2.41 -14.42 -21.16
N ASN A 373 -2.83 -13.31 -20.57
CA ASN A 373 -2.46 -11.95 -20.99
C ASN A 373 -1.25 -11.39 -20.21
N HIS A 374 -0.63 -12.18 -19.34
CA HIS A 374 0.45 -11.73 -18.47
C HIS A 374 1.79 -12.30 -18.95
N VAL A 375 2.77 -11.41 -19.15
CA VAL A 375 4.14 -11.81 -19.55
C VAL A 375 4.90 -12.40 -18.37
N LYS A 376 4.69 -11.82 -17.18
CA LYS A 376 5.30 -12.22 -15.92
C LYS A 376 4.21 -12.51 -14.90
N ILE A 377 4.35 -13.63 -14.21
CA ILE A 377 3.33 -14.19 -13.33
C ILE A 377 3.97 -14.41 -11.96
N THR A 378 3.39 -13.82 -10.93
CA THR A 378 3.84 -14.01 -9.54
C THR A 378 2.97 -15.07 -8.88
N LEU A 379 3.59 -16.17 -8.47
CA LEU A 379 2.98 -17.16 -7.60
C LEU A 379 3.52 -16.99 -6.19
N GLU A 380 2.66 -17.10 -5.19
CA GLU A 380 3.01 -17.04 -3.78
C GLU A 380 2.50 -18.30 -3.07
N GLU A 381 3.22 -18.77 -2.06
CA GLU A 381 2.77 -19.94 -1.30
C GLU A 381 1.47 -19.67 -0.54
N PHE A 382 0.67 -20.72 -0.38
CA PHE A 382 -0.52 -20.68 0.46
C PHE A 382 -0.22 -21.26 1.85
N LEU A 383 -0.45 -20.48 2.92
CA LEU A 383 -0.11 -20.88 4.28
C LEU A 383 -1.16 -21.79 4.95
N PHE A 384 -2.45 -21.63 4.61
CA PHE A 384 -3.57 -22.30 5.29
C PHE A 384 -3.85 -23.71 4.73
N THR A 385 -2.82 -24.55 4.67
CA THR A 385 -2.92 -25.92 4.13
C THR A 385 -3.24 -26.98 5.18
N ALA A 386 -3.19 -26.62 6.47
CA ALA A 386 -3.42 -27.52 7.60
C ALA A 386 -4.50 -26.95 8.52
N ASP A 387 -4.29 -27.01 9.85
CA ASP A 387 -5.27 -26.50 10.80
C ASP A 387 -5.32 -24.96 10.79
N SER A 388 -6.42 -24.39 11.28
CA SER A 388 -6.57 -22.94 11.42
C SER A 388 -6.89 -22.53 12.84
N VAL A 389 -6.38 -21.36 13.25
CA VAL A 389 -6.76 -20.72 14.52
C VAL A 389 -8.18 -20.15 14.49
N VAL A 390 -8.79 -20.01 13.31
CA VAL A 390 -10.17 -19.57 13.13
C VAL A 390 -11.02 -20.74 12.62
N LYS A 391 -12.00 -21.13 13.42
CA LYS A 391 -12.97 -22.18 13.11
C LYS A 391 -14.39 -21.66 13.28
N ASN A 392 -15.32 -22.16 12.48
CA ASN A 392 -16.74 -21.89 12.70
C ASN A 392 -17.34 -22.79 13.80
N ALA A 393 -18.63 -22.63 14.08
CA ALA A 393 -19.36 -23.43 15.07
C ALA A 393 -19.39 -24.94 14.77
N LYS A 394 -19.10 -25.36 13.52
CA LYS A 394 -19.00 -26.77 13.11
C LYS A 394 -17.57 -27.31 13.18
N GLY A 395 -16.58 -26.49 13.54
CA GLY A 395 -15.17 -26.86 13.58
C GLY A 395 -14.47 -26.80 12.22
N GLU A 396 -15.10 -26.21 11.19
CA GLU A 396 -14.48 -26.05 9.87
C GLU A 396 -13.46 -24.90 9.90
N ASN A 397 -12.34 -25.08 9.21
CA ASN A 397 -11.21 -24.16 9.20
C ASN A 397 -11.42 -23.01 8.20
N PHE A 398 -11.04 -21.79 8.61
CA PHE A 398 -11.06 -20.60 7.75
C PHE A 398 -9.67 -19.98 7.65
N ALA A 399 -9.30 -19.54 6.45
CA ALA A 399 -8.21 -18.56 6.31
C ALA A 399 -8.59 -17.28 7.06
N ASN A 400 -7.60 -16.60 7.62
CA ASN A 400 -7.83 -15.47 8.50
C ASN A 400 -6.85 -14.33 8.23
N GLN A 401 -7.32 -13.11 8.48
CA GLN A 401 -6.49 -11.91 8.54
C GLN A 401 -6.92 -11.09 9.75
N PHE A 402 -5.95 -10.57 10.52
CA PHE A 402 -6.20 -9.70 11.66
C PHE A 402 -5.56 -8.34 11.41
N ILE A 403 -6.31 -7.28 11.72
CA ILE A 403 -5.80 -5.91 11.67
C ILE A 403 -5.40 -5.50 13.08
N LEU A 404 -4.12 -5.21 13.27
CA LEU A 404 -3.57 -4.70 14.52
C LEU A 404 -3.30 -3.21 14.39
N SER A 405 -3.92 -2.41 15.25
CA SER A 405 -3.72 -0.96 15.29
C SER A 405 -2.68 -0.60 16.34
N TYR A 406 -1.75 0.27 15.97
CA TYR A 406 -0.72 0.82 16.84
C TYR A 406 -0.85 2.34 16.89
N TYR A 407 -0.46 2.93 18.02
CA TYR A 407 -0.41 4.37 18.19
C TYR A 407 0.89 4.76 18.87
N LYS A 408 1.33 6.01 18.65
CA LYS A 408 2.50 6.60 19.28
C LYS A 408 2.10 7.24 20.60
N ASP A 409 2.70 6.80 21.71
CA ASP A 409 2.57 7.50 22.99
C ASP A 409 3.21 8.89 22.88
N GLN A 410 2.50 9.93 23.33
CA GLN A 410 3.13 11.23 23.58
C GLN A 410 3.98 11.08 24.86
N LEU A 411 5.29 11.33 24.73
CA LEU A 411 6.18 11.53 25.88
C LEU A 411 6.18 13.00 26.28
#